data_AF-H1SG87-F1
#
_entry.id   AF-H1SG87-F1
#
_cell.length_a   1.000
_cell.length_b   1.000
_cell.length_c   1.000
_cell.angle_alpha   90.00
_cell.angle_beta   90.00
_cell.angle_gamma   90.00
#
_symmetry.space_group_name_H-M   'P 1'
#
loop_
_entity.id
_entity.type
_entity.pdbx_description
1 polymer ?
#
loop_
_entity_poly.entity_id
_entity_poly.type
_entity_poly.pdbx_seq_one_letter_code
_entity_poly.pdbx_strand_id
1 'polypeptide(L)' 'MRYPGAAYLPEHHRTLIAIDRILDALKPQVRKAFLWAQLEGLTCRQIAERLGVSLATAERHVAAALRHCYSLRFGG' A
#
# COMPACT_ATOMS: atom_id res chain seq x y z
N MET A 1 2.27 -21.36 21.48
CA MET A 1 2.94 -20.07 21.19
C MET A 1 1.96 -18.93 21.43
N ARG A 2 2.08 -18.24 22.57
CA ARG A 2 1.25 -17.09 22.94
C ARG A 2 2.15 -15.86 22.83
N TYR A 3 1.86 -14.96 21.89
CA TYR A 3 2.60 -13.70 21.79
C TYR A 3 2.22 -12.81 22.98
N PRO A 4 3.16 -12.42 23.86
CA PRO A 4 2.91 -11.39 24.87
C PRO A 4 2.90 -10.01 24.17
N GLY A 5 1.87 -9.76 23.37
CA GLY A 5 1.66 -8.49 22.69
C GLY A 5 1.07 -7.46 23.65
N ALA A 6 1.92 -6.76 24.40
CA ALA A 6 1.52 -5.49 25.05
C ALA A 6 2.72 -4.64 25.54
N ALA A 7 3.89 -5.23 25.79
CA ALA A 7 4.94 -4.56 26.57
C ALA A 7 6.26 -4.25 25.84
N TYR A 8 6.42 -4.56 24.56
CA TYR A 8 7.68 -4.30 23.87
C TYR A 8 7.43 -3.93 22.40
N LEU A 9 7.78 -2.68 22.03
CA LEU A 9 8.54 -2.25 20.84
C LEU A 9 8.23 -0.79 20.46
N PRO A 10 8.77 0.21 21.17
CA PRO A 10 8.58 1.63 20.84
C PRO A 10 9.20 2.06 19.50
N GLU A 11 10.18 1.32 18.98
CA GLU A 11 10.96 1.71 17.80
C GLU A 11 10.45 1.14 16.45
N HIS A 12 9.87 -0.06 16.42
CA HIS A 12 9.36 -0.63 15.16
C HIS A 12 7.95 -0.16 14.77
N HIS A 13 7.17 0.37 15.73
CA HIS A 13 5.79 0.78 15.51
C HIS A 13 5.67 2.12 14.75
N ARG A 14 6.67 2.99 14.87
CA ARG A 14 6.65 4.33 14.28
C ARG A 14 6.65 4.28 12.74
N THR A 15 7.37 3.33 12.15
CA THR A 15 7.48 3.20 10.69
C THR A 15 6.17 2.73 10.07
N LEU A 16 5.46 1.80 10.72
CA LEU A 16 4.16 1.32 10.25
C LEU A 16 3.11 2.44 10.27
N ILE A 17 3.07 3.24 11.34
CA ILE A 17 2.16 4.40 11.43
C ILE A 17 2.46 5.43 10.33
N ALA A 18 3.73 5.69 10.04
CA ALA A 18 4.12 6.62 8.99
C ALA A 18 3.66 6.13 7.61
N ILE A 19 3.84 4.84 7.31
CA ILE A 19 3.37 4.22 6.06
C ILE A 19 1.84 4.29 5.97
N ASP A 20 1.12 4.02 7.07
CA ASP A 20 -0.35 4.04 7.07
C ASP A 20 -0.90 5.44 6.73
N ARG A 21 -0.31 6.49 7.34
CA ARG A 21 -0.66 7.89 7.04
C ARG A 21 -0.34 8.29 5.60
N ILE A 22 0.77 7.79 5.04
CA ILE A 22 1.13 8.01 3.63
C ILE A 22 0.07 7.37 2.72
N LEU A 23 -0.39 6.16 3.05
CA LEU A 23 -1.37 5.45 2.23
C LEU A 23 -2.80 5.98 2.41
N ASP A 24 -3.13 6.63 3.52
CA ASP A 24 -4.44 7.24 3.77
C ASP A 24 -4.79 8.39 2.82
N ALA A 25 -3.80 9.07 2.25
CA ALA A 25 -4.02 10.11 1.25
C ALA A 25 -4.42 9.55 -0.14
N LEU A 26 -4.30 8.23 -0.35
CA LEU A 26 -4.69 7.57 -1.60
C LEU A 26 -6.19 7.25 -1.63
N LYS A 27 -6.79 7.33 -2.83
CA LYS A 27 -8.16 6.83 -3.04
C LYS A 27 -8.25 5.34 -2.64
N PRO A 28 -9.38 4.85 -2.07
CA PRO A 28 -9.48 3.49 -1.55
C PRO A 28 -9.10 2.38 -2.53
N GLN A 29 -9.48 2.50 -3.82
CA GLN A 29 -9.12 1.50 -4.83
C GLN A 29 -7.64 1.54 -5.22
N VAL A 30 -7.02 2.72 -5.19
CA VAL A 30 -5.59 2.91 -5.45
C VAL A 30 -4.76 2.26 -4.33
N ARG A 31 -5.15 2.51 -3.07
CA ARG A 31 -4.53 1.88 -1.90
C ARG A 31 -4.65 0.35 -1.95
N LYS A 32 -5.85 -0.19 -2.25
CA LYS A 32 -6.06 -1.65 -2.36
C LYS A 32 -5.16 -2.28 -3.43
N ALA A 33 -5.14 -1.71 -4.64
CA ALA A 33 -4.29 -2.19 -5.73
C ALA A 33 -2.81 -2.23 -5.33
N PHE A 34 -2.32 -1.17 -4.67
CA PHE A 34 -0.95 -1.10 -4.20
C PHE A 34 -0.62 -2.16 -3.15
N LEU A 35 -1.46 -2.29 -2.12
CA LEU A 35 -1.25 -3.28 -1.06
C LEU A 35 -1.28 -4.71 -1.59
N TRP A 36 -2.18 -5.01 -2.52
CA TRP A 36 -2.23 -6.31 -3.20
C TRP A 36 -0.97 -6.61 -4.01
N ALA A 37 -0.44 -5.63 -4.74
CA ALA A 37 0.81 -5.80 -5.46
C ALA A 37 2.01 -6.02 -4.51
N GLN A 38 2.10 -5.26 -3.41
CA GLN A 38 3.27 -5.26 -2.53
C GLN A 38 3.25 -6.35 -1.44
N LEU A 39 2.09 -6.65 -0.87
CA LEU A 39 1.96 -7.59 0.26
C LEU A 39 1.52 -8.97 -0.19
N GLU A 40 0.67 -9.05 -1.22
CA GLU A 40 0.12 -10.32 -1.73
C GLU A 40 0.78 -10.76 -3.04
N GLY A 41 1.63 -9.93 -3.67
CA GLY A 41 2.31 -10.26 -4.92
C GLY A 41 1.39 -10.36 -6.15
N LEU A 42 0.18 -9.80 -6.08
CA LEU A 42 -0.78 -9.84 -7.18
C LEU A 42 -0.30 -9.02 -8.39
N THR A 43 -0.50 -9.56 -9.59
CA THR A 43 -0.21 -8.85 -10.85
C THR A 43 -1.30 -7.81 -11.16
N CYS A 44 -0.99 -6.80 -11.99
CA CYS A 44 -1.98 -5.82 -12.44
C CYS A 44 -3.20 -6.45 -13.13
N ARG A 45 -3.03 -7.60 -13.80
CA ARG A 45 -4.16 -8.36 -14.40
C ARG A 45 -5.10 -8.91 -13.33
N GLN A 46 -4.56 -9.61 -12.33
CA GLN A 46 -5.35 -10.14 -11.22
C GLN A 46 -6.01 -9.02 -10.40
N ILE A 47 -5.33 -7.88 -10.23
CA ILE A 47 -5.90 -6.70 -9.58
C ILE A 47 -7.05 -6.12 -10.40
N ALA A 48 -6.90 -6.02 -11.72
CA ALA A 48 -7.95 -5.52 -12.62
C ALA A 48 -9.22 -6.38 -12.52
N GLU A 49 -9.06 -7.71 -12.57
CA GLU A 49 -10.14 -8.68 -12.38
C GLU A 49 -10.81 -8.50 -11.00
N ARG A 50 -10.02 -8.41 -9.93
CA ARG A 50 -10.53 -8.31 -8.55
C ARG A 50 -11.23 -6.97 -8.26
N LEU A 51 -10.84 -5.89 -8.95
CA LEU A 51 -11.47 -4.58 -8.83
C LEU A 51 -12.64 -4.37 -9.80
N GLY A 52 -12.81 -5.23 -10.81
CA GLY A 52 -13.77 -5.02 -11.88
C GLY A 52 -13.45 -3.82 -12.76
N VAL A 53 -12.15 -3.57 -13.03
CA VAL A 53 -11.67 -2.44 -13.85
C VAL A 53 -10.80 -2.95 -15.00
N SER A 54 -10.48 -2.08 -15.96
CA SER A 54 -9.55 -2.43 -17.05
C SER A 54 -8.10 -2.58 -16.54
N LEU A 55 -7.30 -3.41 -17.23
CA LEU A 55 -5.87 -3.57 -16.94
C LEU A 55 -5.13 -2.23 -16.86
N ALA A 56 -5.36 -1.34 -17.83
CA ALA A 56 -4.77 0.00 -17.84
C ALA A 56 -5.15 0.85 -16.63
N THR A 57 -6.35 0.64 -16.06
CA THR A 57 -6.78 1.32 -14.83
C THR A 57 -6.10 0.75 -13.61
N ALA A 58 -5.93 -0.57 -13.52
CA ALA A 58 -5.16 -1.20 -12.45
C ALA A 58 -3.69 -0.77 -12.47
N GLU A 59 -3.06 -0.74 -13.65
CA GLU A 59 -1.68 -0.23 -13.82
C GLU A 59 -1.58 1.24 -13.39
N ARG A 60 -2.55 2.07 -13.79
CA ARG A 60 -2.62 3.48 -13.35
C ARG A 60 -2.76 3.61 -11.83
N HIS A 61 -3.57 2.75 -11.18
CA HIS A 61 -3.69 2.73 -9.73
C HIS A 61 -2.36 2.39 -9.06
N VAL A 62 -1.70 1.31 -9.46
CA VAL A 62 -0.40 0.91 -8.88
C VAL A 62 0.65 2.01 -9.10
N ALA A 63 0.74 2.56 -10.32
CA ALA A 63 1.67 3.64 -10.64
C ALA A 63 1.39 4.94 -9.88
N ALA A 64 0.12 5.26 -9.59
CA ALA A 64 -0.24 6.44 -8.80
C ALA A 64 0.20 6.28 -7.34
N ALA A 65 0.00 5.09 -6.75
CA ALA A 65 0.47 4.81 -5.40
C ALA A 65 1.99 4.85 -5.29
N LEU A 66 2.72 4.25 -6.23
CA LEU A 66 4.19 4.29 -6.27
C LEU A 66 4.72 5.73 -6.38
N ARG A 67 4.13 6.55 -7.25
CA ARG A 67 4.47 7.98 -7.38
C ARG A 67 4.23 8.74 -6.08
N HIS A 68 3.10 8.47 -5.42
CA HIS A 68 2.79 9.10 -4.14
C HIS A 68 3.84 8.76 -3.07
N CYS A 69 4.18 7.48 -2.90
CA CYS A 69 5.23 7.03 -1.99
C CYS A 69 6.62 7.62 -2.34
N TYR A 70 6.95 7.69 -3.63
CA TYR A 70 8.21 8.27 -4.11
C TYR A 70 8.29 9.77 -3.80
N SER A 71 7.21 10.52 -4.06
CA SER A 71 7.15 11.96 -3.79
C SER A 71 7.34 12.29 -2.30
N LEU A 72 6.83 11.46 -1.39
CA LEU A 72 6.98 11.69 0.05
C LEU A 72 8.37 11.32 0.57
N ARG A 73 9.06 10.39 -0.11
CA ARG A 73 10.40 9.95 0.29
C ARG A 73 11.52 10.82 -0.28
N PHE A 74 11.32 11.40 -1.46
CA PHE A 74 12.38 12.10 -2.20
C PHE A 74 11.98 13.48 -2.75
N GLY A 75 10.71 13.88 -2.64
CA GLY A 75 10.20 15.15 -3.14
C GLY A 75 10.19 16.28 -2.12
N GLY A 76 11.21 16.33 -1.24
CA GLY A 76 11.45 17.43 -0.30
C GLY A 76 12.46 18.43 -0.84
#